data_AF-A0AAV3YAM2-F1
#
_entry.id   AF-A0AAV3YAM2-F1
#
_cell.length_a   1.000
_cell.length_b   1.000
_cell.length_c   1.000
_cell.angle_alpha   90.00
_cell.angle_beta   90.00
_cell.angle_gamma   90.00
#
_symmetry.space_group_name_H-M   'P 1'
#
loop_
_entity.id
_entity.type
_entity.pdbx_description
1 polymer ?
#
loop_
_entity_poly.entity_id
_entity_poly.type
_entity_poly.pdbx_seq_one_letter_code
_entity_poly.pdbx_strand_id
1 'polypeptide(L)'
;MFLFSVKTSCRGKFKIIDSKVKVSAEVASLRPDLQEISSFAAPPQAVKDVITAVQLLLGKPIHIATDWKEARKVLKAGKDDIVRQIAQRAVEQVDLESALKAKDIIKNYTEARILGVSRGSAGLFRWVTTTIEAVESRCGGDSQRKEGK
;
A
#
# COMPACT_ATOMS: atom_id res chain seq x y z
N MET A 1 9.32 3.80 28.36
CA MET A 1 7.88 4.07 28.41
C MET A 1 7.41 4.44 27.00
N PHE A 2 7.04 3.45 26.19
CA PHE A 2 6.16 3.59 25.02
C PHE A 2 5.51 2.22 24.82
N LEU A 3 4.35 2.04 25.46
CA LEU A 3 3.43 0.98 25.13
C LEU A 3 2.64 1.42 23.89
N PHE A 4 2.71 0.63 22.82
CA PHE A 4 1.71 0.62 21.75
C PHE A 4 1.21 -0.83 21.66
N SER A 5 0.11 -1.14 22.33
CA SER A 5 -1.26 -1.10 21.80
C SER A 5 -1.54 -2.25 20.82
N VAL A 6 -2.02 -3.34 21.42
CA VAL A 6 -2.72 -4.53 20.92
C VAL A 6 -3.43 -4.36 19.56
N LYS A 7 -3.25 -5.31 18.61
CA LYS A 7 -4.39 -5.91 17.87
C LYS A 7 -4.04 -7.20 17.09
N THR A 8 -4.75 -8.26 17.50
CA THR A 8 -5.23 -9.43 16.76
C THR A 8 -4.25 -10.37 16.06
N SER A 9 -3.89 -11.38 16.84
CA SER A 9 -3.62 -12.77 16.45
C SER A 9 -4.62 -13.30 15.40
N CYS A 10 -4.11 -13.62 14.21
CA CYS A 10 -4.68 -14.64 13.33
C CYS A 10 -3.62 -15.74 13.14
N ARG A 11 -3.41 -16.56 14.19
CA ARG A 11 -2.67 -17.83 14.08
C ARG A 11 -3.61 -18.87 13.47
N GLY A 12 -3.49 -19.08 12.16
CA GLY A 12 -4.19 -20.16 11.45
C GLY A 12 -3.28 -20.70 10.35
N LYS A 13 -3.00 -22.00 10.40
CA LYS A 13 -2.02 -22.72 9.58
C LYS A 13 -2.17 -22.39 8.09
N PHE A 14 -1.21 -21.63 7.58
CA PHE A 14 -1.16 -21.17 6.20
C PHE A 14 -0.55 -22.26 5.32
N LYS A 15 -1.33 -22.79 4.38
CA LYS A 15 -0.75 -23.42 3.20
C LYS A 15 -0.10 -22.28 2.41
N ILE A 16 1.20 -22.16 2.64
CA ILE A 16 2.24 -21.64 1.74
C ILE A 16 1.67 -21.22 0.38
N ILE A 17 1.18 -19.99 0.30
CA ILE A 17 1.31 -19.21 -0.92
C ILE A 17 2.70 -18.58 -0.81
N ASP A 18 3.73 -19.41 -0.97
CA ASP A 18 5.06 -18.91 -1.31
C ASP A 18 4.92 -18.36 -2.73
N SER A 19 4.57 -17.09 -2.76
CA SER A 19 4.72 -16.26 -3.92
C SER A 19 5.05 -14.94 -3.28
N LYS A 20 6.36 -14.73 -3.01
CA LYS A 20 6.94 -13.38 -2.98
C LYS A 20 6.11 -12.56 -3.93
N VAL A 21 5.27 -11.65 -3.40
CA VAL A 21 4.34 -10.87 -4.18
C VAL A 21 5.14 -10.40 -5.38
N LYS A 22 4.78 -10.91 -6.58
CA LYS A 22 5.64 -10.88 -7.79
C LYS A 22 6.00 -9.44 -8.22
N VAL A 23 5.39 -8.48 -7.54
CA VAL A 23 5.55 -7.03 -7.57
C VAL A 23 6.86 -6.53 -6.94
N SER A 24 7.60 -7.32 -6.15
CA SER A 24 8.83 -6.83 -5.49
C SER A 24 9.93 -6.37 -6.45
N ALA A 25 10.00 -6.97 -7.65
CA ALA A 25 10.87 -6.50 -8.73
C ALA A 25 10.37 -5.19 -9.37
N GLU A 26 9.05 -5.07 -9.54
CA GLU A 26 8.41 -3.87 -10.10
C GLU A 26 8.57 -2.69 -9.14
N VAL A 27 8.44 -2.91 -7.83
CA VAL A 27 8.68 -1.87 -6.80
C VAL A 27 10.15 -1.44 -6.74
N ALA A 28 11.10 -2.34 -6.98
CA ALA A 28 12.52 -1.98 -7.04
C ALA A 28 12.81 -1.03 -8.21
N SER A 29 12.10 -1.17 -9.34
CA SER A 29 12.19 -0.23 -10.46
C SER A 29 11.53 1.12 -10.20
N LEU A 30 10.72 1.27 -9.13
CA LEU A 30 10.06 2.54 -8.74
C LEU A 30 10.97 3.50 -7.97
N ARG A 31 12.25 3.18 -7.74
CA ARG A 31 13.21 4.09 -7.07
C ARG A 31 13.26 5.50 -7.71
N PRO A 32 13.50 5.64 -9.04
CA PRO A 32 13.46 6.94 -9.71
C PRO A 32 12.07 7.59 -9.63
N ASP A 33 11.01 6.80 -9.82
CA ASP A 33 9.63 7.28 -9.75
C ASP A 33 9.25 7.88 -8.39
N LEU A 34 9.66 7.24 -7.29
CA LEU A 34 9.46 7.76 -5.93
C LEU A 34 10.23 9.07 -5.72
N GLN A 35 11.40 9.19 -6.34
CA GLN A 35 12.15 10.44 -6.31
C GLN A 35 11.41 11.56 -7.06
N GLU A 36 10.83 11.27 -8.22
CA GLU A 36 9.99 12.22 -8.95
C GLU A 36 8.74 12.60 -8.14
N ILE A 37 8.03 11.61 -7.60
CA ILE A 37 6.83 11.82 -6.77
C ILE A 37 7.15 12.70 -5.54
N SER A 38 8.28 12.45 -4.87
CA SER A 38 8.72 13.24 -3.72
C SER A 38 9.19 14.66 -4.09
N SER A 39 9.52 14.90 -5.37
CA SER A 39 10.00 16.20 -5.84
C SER A 39 8.85 17.18 -6.05
N PHE A 40 7.64 16.71 -6.32
CA PHE A 40 6.47 17.58 -6.47
C PHE A 40 6.23 18.47 -5.25
N ALA A 41 6.04 19.77 -5.50
CA ALA A 41 5.61 20.71 -4.49
C ALA A 41 4.13 20.51 -4.13
N ALA A 42 3.30 20.28 -5.15
CA ALA A 42 1.87 20.02 -5.02
C ALA A 42 1.44 18.93 -6.04
N PRO A 43 1.46 17.64 -5.67
CA PRO A 43 1.03 16.59 -6.57
C PRO A 43 -0.49 16.57 -6.75
N PRO A 44 -1.00 16.00 -7.85
CA PRO A 44 -2.42 15.75 -8.05
C PRO A 44 -3.02 14.92 -6.90
N GLN A 45 -4.30 15.15 -6.60
CA GLN A 45 -4.97 14.47 -5.48
C GLN A 45 -4.88 12.94 -5.58
N ALA A 46 -5.00 12.40 -6.80
CA ALA A 46 -4.88 10.98 -7.06
C ALA A 46 -3.53 10.39 -6.61
N VAL A 47 -2.43 11.12 -6.79
CA VAL A 47 -1.09 10.67 -6.36
C VAL A 47 -0.96 10.74 -4.85
N LYS A 48 -1.51 11.79 -4.21
CA LYS A 48 -1.54 11.89 -2.74
C LYS A 48 -2.27 10.70 -2.13
N ASP A 49 -3.43 10.39 -2.65
CA ASP A 49 -4.29 9.32 -2.16
C ASP A 49 -3.62 7.94 -2.28
N VAL A 50 -2.91 7.69 -3.39
CA VAL A 50 -2.09 6.47 -3.55
C VAL A 50 -0.97 6.40 -2.52
N ILE A 51 -0.24 7.49 -2.30
CA ILE A 51 0.84 7.54 -1.31
C ILE A 51 0.30 7.36 0.11
N THR A 52 -0.82 8.00 0.44
CA THR A 52 -1.52 7.84 1.72
C THR A 52 -1.90 6.38 1.92
N ALA A 53 -2.47 5.71 0.91
CA ALA A 53 -2.81 4.30 0.97
C ALA A 53 -1.56 3.41 1.22
N VAL A 54 -0.45 3.67 0.53
CA VAL A 54 0.82 2.97 0.76
C VAL A 54 1.30 3.16 2.21
N GLN A 55 1.27 4.38 2.74
CA GLN A 55 1.72 4.67 4.09
C GLN A 55 0.84 4.02 5.16
N LEU A 56 -0.48 3.94 4.93
CA LEU A 56 -1.40 3.21 5.79
C LEU A 56 -1.09 1.71 5.82
N LEU A 57 -0.80 1.10 4.66
CA LEU A 57 -0.41 -0.32 4.57
C LEU A 57 0.95 -0.60 5.23
N LEU A 58 1.85 0.39 5.25
CA LEU A 58 3.11 0.33 6.01
C LEU A 58 2.92 0.52 7.53
N GLY A 59 1.68 0.78 7.99
CA GLY A 59 1.36 0.97 9.40
C GLY A 59 1.77 2.34 9.94
N LYS A 60 1.94 3.35 9.07
CA LYS A 60 2.15 4.73 9.51
C LYS A 60 0.84 5.29 10.07
N PRO A 61 0.91 6.14 11.12
CA PRO A 61 -0.29 6.69 11.70
C PRO A 61 -0.99 7.62 10.73
N ILE A 62 -2.32 7.63 10.78
CA ILE A 62 -3.19 8.31 9.81
C ILE A 62 -2.82 9.79 9.66
N HIS A 63 -2.52 10.49 10.75
CA HIS A 63 -2.16 11.91 10.72
C HIS A 63 -0.90 12.20 9.87
N ILE A 64 0.05 11.27 9.80
CA ILE A 64 1.24 11.39 8.94
C ILE A 64 0.88 11.03 7.49
N ALA A 65 0.02 10.03 7.31
CA ALA A 65 -0.36 9.55 5.99
C ALA A 65 -1.23 10.56 5.21
N THR A 66 -2.09 11.31 5.91
CA THR A 66 -3.00 12.27 5.28
C THR A 66 -2.35 13.63 4.99
N ASP A 67 -1.35 14.03 5.78
CA ASP A 67 -0.61 15.27 5.52
C ASP A 67 0.51 15.01 4.49
N TRP A 68 0.34 15.58 3.29
CA TRP A 68 1.35 15.49 2.23
C TRP A 68 2.73 15.99 2.67
N LYS A 69 2.85 17.02 3.51
CA LYS A 69 4.16 17.53 3.95
C LYS A 69 4.90 16.48 4.77
N GLU A 70 4.21 15.84 5.70
CA GLU A 70 4.79 14.80 6.55
C GLU A 70 5.03 13.51 5.75
N ALA A 71 4.06 13.10 4.93
CA ALA A 71 4.21 11.97 4.01
C ALA A 71 5.43 12.14 3.09
N ARG A 72 5.62 13.35 2.55
CA ARG A 72 6.76 13.72 1.69
C ARG A 72 8.08 13.71 2.45
N LYS A 73 8.12 14.16 3.70
CA LYS A 73 9.34 14.07 4.53
C LYS A 73 9.76 12.62 4.73
N VAL A 74 8.80 11.74 5.05
CA VAL A 74 9.06 10.31 5.19
C VAL A 74 9.56 9.71 3.88
N LEU A 75 8.93 10.05 2.75
CA LEU A 75 9.37 9.64 1.42
C LEU A 75 10.79 10.10 1.08
N LYS A 76 11.15 11.34 1.42
CA LYS A 76 12.48 11.88 1.14
C LYS A 76 13.57 11.29 2.03
N ALA A 77 13.29 11.12 3.32
CA ALA A 77 14.27 10.65 4.29
C ALA A 77 14.55 9.15 4.18
N GLY A 78 13.58 8.36 3.71
CA GLY A 78 13.66 6.90 3.70
C GLY A 78 13.35 6.27 2.35
N LYS A 79 13.84 6.81 1.23
CA LYS A 79 13.55 6.26 -0.12
C LYS A 79 13.90 4.78 -0.24
N ASP A 80 15.15 4.43 0.04
CA ASP A 80 15.63 3.04 0.02
C ASP A 80 14.94 2.18 1.07
N ASP A 81 14.66 2.77 2.23
CA ASP A 81 14.01 2.08 3.33
C ASP A 81 12.54 1.77 3.02
N ILE A 82 11.81 2.66 2.35
CA ILE A 82 10.43 2.47 1.89
C ILE A 82 10.39 1.41 0.80
N VAL A 83 11.26 1.48 -0.21
CA VAL A 83 11.33 0.46 -1.27
C VAL A 83 11.62 -0.91 -0.66
N ARG A 84 12.57 -0.98 0.27
CA ARG A 84 12.88 -2.20 1.01
C ARG A 84 11.71 -2.67 1.86
N GLN A 85 11.05 -1.77 2.58
CA GLN A 85 9.89 -2.10 3.41
C GLN A 85 8.76 -2.64 2.55
N ILE A 86 8.42 -1.99 1.42
CA ILE A 86 7.39 -2.45 0.48
C ILE A 86 7.77 -3.83 -0.10
N ALA A 87 9.04 -4.04 -0.46
CA ALA A 87 9.52 -5.31 -1.00
C ALA A 87 9.55 -6.46 0.05
N GLN A 88 9.78 -6.13 1.31
CA GLN A 88 9.86 -7.08 2.43
C GLN A 88 8.54 -7.18 3.22
N ARG A 89 7.52 -6.35 2.88
CA ARG A 89 6.27 -6.32 3.63
C ARG A 89 5.50 -7.59 3.36
N ALA A 90 5.35 -8.41 4.39
CA ALA A 90 4.45 -9.55 4.37
C ALA A 90 3.00 -9.07 4.54
N VAL A 91 2.08 -9.67 3.79
CA VAL A 91 0.63 -9.44 3.87
C VAL A 91 0.11 -9.66 5.30
N GLU A 92 0.78 -10.52 6.07
CA GLU A 92 0.44 -10.85 7.46
C GLU A 92 0.65 -9.68 8.44
N GLN A 93 1.55 -8.76 8.11
CA GLN A 93 1.88 -7.58 8.93
C GLN A 93 0.96 -6.39 8.65
N VAL A 94 0.00 -6.54 7.74
CA VAL A 94 -0.95 -5.49 7.37
C VAL A 94 -2.25 -5.71 8.14
N ASP A 95 -2.64 -4.69 8.90
CA ASP A 95 -3.93 -4.66 9.58
C ASP A 95 -5.09 -4.57 8.58
N LEU A 96 -6.13 -5.36 8.80
CA LEU A 96 -7.35 -5.33 7.98
C LEU A 96 -7.99 -3.94 7.99
N GLU A 97 -8.00 -3.27 9.13
CA GLU A 97 -8.56 -1.91 9.26
C GLU A 97 -7.83 -0.91 8.36
N SER A 98 -6.49 -1.02 8.28
CA SER A 98 -5.68 -0.19 7.39
C SER A 98 -5.90 -0.54 5.92
N ALA A 99 -6.07 -1.82 5.59
CA ALA A 99 -6.38 -2.27 4.24
C ALA A 99 -7.75 -1.77 3.75
N LEU A 100 -8.79 -1.83 4.60
CA LEU A 100 -10.12 -1.31 4.29
C LEU A 100 -10.11 0.21 4.09
N LYS A 101 -9.39 0.96 4.94
CA LYS A 101 -9.22 2.41 4.76
C LYS A 101 -8.47 2.74 3.47
N ALA A 102 -7.38 2.02 3.19
CA ALA A 102 -6.65 2.16 1.94
C ALA A 102 -7.56 1.91 0.73
N LYS A 103 -8.38 0.85 0.77
CA LYS A 103 -9.38 0.53 -0.25
C LYS A 103 -10.36 1.68 -0.46
N ASP A 104 -10.88 2.26 0.63
CA ASP A 104 -11.83 3.36 0.55
C ASP A 104 -11.24 4.61 -0.12
N ILE A 105 -9.96 4.88 0.12
CA ILE A 105 -9.22 5.99 -0.49
C ILE A 105 -9.02 5.76 -1.99
N ILE A 106 -8.65 4.54 -2.38
CA ILE A 106 -8.28 4.24 -3.77
C ILE A 106 -9.47 3.84 -4.67
N LYS A 107 -10.64 3.50 -4.12
CA LYS A 107 -11.81 3.00 -4.88
C LYS A 107 -12.29 3.94 -5.99
N ASN A 108 -12.06 5.26 -5.84
CA ASN A 108 -12.48 6.29 -6.79
C ASN A 108 -11.50 6.45 -7.96
N TYR A 109 -10.41 5.68 -7.97
CA TYR A 109 -9.35 5.77 -8.96
C TYR A 109 -9.20 4.45 -9.73
N THR A 110 -8.94 4.57 -11.02
CA THR A 110 -8.63 3.44 -11.90
C THR A 110 -7.16 3.48 -12.24
N GLU A 111 -6.53 2.31 -12.43
CA GLU A 111 -5.12 2.21 -12.82
C GLU A 111 -4.80 3.06 -14.06
N ALA A 112 -5.66 3.02 -15.09
CA ALA A 112 -5.52 3.81 -16.31
C ALA A 112 -5.46 5.33 -16.04
N ARG A 113 -6.24 5.82 -15.07
CA ARG A 113 -6.23 7.23 -14.67
C ARG A 113 -4.93 7.61 -13.98
N ILE A 114 -4.40 6.73 -13.13
CA ILE A 114 -3.11 6.95 -12.45
C ILE A 114 -1.94 6.86 -13.43
N LEU A 115 -1.98 5.91 -14.36
CA LEU A 115 -1.01 5.76 -15.46
C LEU A 115 -0.89 7.03 -16.30
N GLY A 116 -2.01 7.70 -16.58
CA GLY A 116 -2.04 8.97 -17.30
C GLY A 116 -1.41 10.14 -16.53
N VAL A 117 -1.26 10.03 -15.20
CA VAL A 117 -0.60 11.04 -14.36
C VAL A 117 0.88 10.72 -14.17
N SER A 118 1.20 9.47 -13.80
CA SER A 118 2.57 9.03 -13.55
C SER A 118 2.65 7.50 -13.60
N ARG A 119 3.58 6.98 -14.40
CA ARG A 119 3.91 5.54 -14.46
C ARG A 119 4.30 5.00 -13.09
N GLY A 120 5.08 5.77 -12.35
CA GLY A 120 5.49 5.47 -10.98
C GLY A 120 4.35 5.26 -10.01
N SER A 121 3.36 6.17 -10.05
CA SER A 121 2.19 6.08 -9.18
C SER A 121 1.30 4.90 -9.53
N ALA A 122 1.28 4.47 -10.80
CA ALA A 122 0.52 3.31 -11.22
C ALA A 122 1.11 1.99 -10.68
N GLY A 123 2.44 1.87 -10.65
CA GLY A 123 3.10 0.73 -10.01
C GLY A 123 2.79 0.63 -8.51
N LEU A 124 2.75 1.78 -7.80
CA LEU A 124 2.32 1.82 -6.41
C LEU A 124 0.84 1.46 -6.24
N PHE A 125 -0.03 1.99 -7.10
CA PHE A 125 -1.46 1.67 -7.07
C PHE A 125 -1.69 0.17 -7.24
N ARG A 126 -1.02 -0.46 -8.22
CA ARG A 126 -1.09 -1.90 -8.43
C ARG A 126 -0.65 -2.68 -7.18
N TRP A 127 0.46 -2.28 -6.57
CA TRP A 127 0.93 -2.91 -5.33
C TRP A 127 -0.10 -2.78 -4.19
N VAL A 128 -0.70 -1.61 -4.01
CA VAL A 128 -1.74 -1.38 -2.99
C VAL A 128 -2.93 -2.30 -3.23
N THR A 129 -3.45 -2.36 -4.45
CA THR A 129 -4.60 -3.20 -4.81
C THR A 129 -4.31 -4.69 -4.58
N THR A 130 -3.18 -5.19 -5.07
CA THR A 130 -2.77 -6.59 -4.84
C THR A 130 -2.59 -6.90 -3.35
N THR A 131 -2.08 -5.96 -2.57
CA THR A 131 -1.91 -6.13 -1.11
C THR A 131 -3.26 -6.19 -0.42
N ILE A 132 -4.20 -5.31 -0.78
CA ILE A 132 -5.57 -5.31 -0.22
C ILE A 132 -6.28 -6.61 -0.55
N GLU A 133 -6.26 -7.06 -1.81
CA GLU A 133 -6.87 -8.32 -2.25
C GLU A 133 -6.29 -9.52 -1.48
N ALA A 134 -4.98 -9.52 -1.22
CA ALA A 134 -4.32 -10.58 -0.46
C ALA A 134 -4.73 -10.55 1.04
N VAL A 135 -4.89 -9.36 1.63
CA VAL A 135 -5.39 -9.22 3.01
C VAL A 135 -6.87 -9.64 3.09
N GLU A 136 -7.69 -9.24 2.12
CA GLU A 136 -9.09 -9.65 2.03
C GLU A 136 -9.21 -11.16 1.85
N SER A 137 -8.40 -11.79 1.02
CA SER A 137 -8.37 -13.26 0.86
C SER A 137 -7.92 -13.98 2.13
N ARG A 138 -7.03 -13.36 2.93
CA ARG A 138 -6.59 -13.90 4.24
C ARG A 138 -7.71 -13.85 5.28
N CYS A 139 -8.51 -12.78 5.28
CA CYS A 139 -9.59 -12.60 6.25
C CYS A 139 -10.93 -13.19 5.77
N GLY A 140 -11.10 -13.31 4.46
CA GLY A 140 -12.28 -13.72 3.72
C GLY A 140 -12.20 -15.15 3.21
N GLY A 141 -11.88 -16.09 4.10
CA GLY A 141 -12.31 -17.50 3.92
C GLY A 141 -13.85 -17.66 3.84
N ASP A 142 -14.59 -16.56 3.92
CA ASP A 142 -16.02 -16.46 3.74
C ASP A 142 -16.33 -15.39 2.68
N SER A 143 -16.94 -15.79 1.56
CA SER A 143 -17.58 -14.95 0.53
C SER A 143 -16.71 -14.26 -0.52
N GLN A 144 -16.34 -14.99 -1.59
CA GLN A 144 -16.72 -14.65 -2.98
C GLN A 144 -16.89 -15.93 -3.82
N ARG A 145 -18.04 -16.59 -3.63
CA ARG A 145 -18.76 -17.31 -4.69
C ARG A 145 -19.70 -16.27 -5.31
N LYS A 146 -19.81 -16.30 -6.64
CA LYS A 146 -20.77 -15.59 -7.52
C LYS A 146 -20.29 -14.23 -8.05
N GLU A 147 -19.92 -14.22 -9.32
CA GLU A 147 -20.75 -13.53 -10.31
C GLU A 147 -20.88 -14.45 -11.53
N GLY A 148 -22.08 -14.97 -11.70
CA GLY A 148 -22.53 -15.58 -12.95
C GLY A 148 -23.60 -14.67 -13.52
N LYS A 149 -23.47 -14.37 -14.81
CA LYS A 149 -24.56 -14.52 -15.78
C LYS A 149 -23.95 -14.64 -17.18
#